data_AF-A0ABD3V0V4-F1
#
_entry.id   AF-A0ABD3V0V4-F1
#
_cell.length_a   1.000
_cell.length_b   1.000
_cell.length_c   1.000
_cell.angle_alpha   90.00
_cell.angle_beta   90.00
_cell.angle_gamma   90.00
#
_symmetry.space_group_name_H-M   'P 1'
#
loop_
_entity.id
_entity.type
_entity.pdbx_description
1 polymer ?
#
loop_
_entity_poly.entity_id
_entity_poly.type
_entity_poly.pdbx_seq_one_letter_code
_entity_poly.pdbx_strand_id
1 'polypeptide(L)'
;MLAFSYIGMRNRLHLAALHFNENANRPQAMTNSGTSRYQISFPKYKKGGCIVKEVKEDCTYKYVEELIAALEEMVKEPEPVDREIPPPLCSQFQRPDKLNAVQAHKSRFARKVQETCVVTILVRKFQRIEYAASKANQISWI
;
A
#
# COMPACT_ATOMS: atom_id res chain seq x y z
N MET A 1 -12.92 -19.91 2.93
CA MET A 1 -12.59 -19.93 1.49
C MET A 1 -11.33 -19.11 1.27
N LEU A 2 -10.34 -19.62 0.54
CA LEU A 2 -9.19 -18.83 0.11
C LEU A 2 -9.62 -18.00 -1.10
N ALA A 3 -9.44 -16.68 -1.04
CA ALA A 3 -9.82 -15.78 -2.14
C ALA A 3 -8.92 -15.92 -3.37
N PHE A 4 -7.69 -16.42 -3.19
CA PHE A 4 -6.68 -16.57 -4.24
C PHE A 4 -6.04 -17.96 -4.15
N SER A 5 -5.81 -18.60 -5.30
CA SER A 5 -5.05 -19.84 -5.40
C SER A 5 -3.55 -19.54 -5.47
N TYR A 6 -2.74 -20.42 -4.87
CA TYR A 6 -1.27 -20.30 -4.90
C TYR A 6 -0.74 -20.24 -6.33
N ILE A 7 -1.24 -21.12 -7.22
CA ILE A 7 -0.84 -21.18 -8.62
C ILE A 7 -1.16 -19.86 -9.33
N GLY A 8 -2.36 -19.32 -9.15
CA GLY A 8 -2.76 -18.06 -9.76
C GLY A 8 -1.90 -16.88 -9.29
N MET A 9 -1.58 -16.83 -7.99
CA MET A 9 -0.68 -15.82 -7.44
C MET A 9 0.74 -15.94 -8.00
N ARG A 10 1.29 -17.15 -8.06
CA ARG A 10 2.64 -17.40 -8.59
C ARG A 10 2.74 -17.02 -10.07
N ASN A 11 1.74 -17.36 -10.87
CA ASN A 11 1.72 -17.00 -12.29
C ASN A 11 1.68 -15.47 -12.49
N ARG A 12 0.87 -14.75 -11.71
CA ARG A 12 0.84 -13.28 -11.74
C ARG A 12 2.19 -12.66 -11.35
N LEU A 13 2.88 -13.25 -10.37
CA LEU A 13 4.22 -12.80 -9.97
C LEU A 13 5.23 -12.97 -11.11
N HIS A 14 5.23 -14.13 -11.78
CA HIS A 14 6.11 -14.35 -12.94
C HIS A 14 5.80 -13.38 -14.07
N LEU A 15 4.53 -13.15 -14.39
CA LEU A 15 4.13 -12.16 -15.42
C LEU A 15 4.58 -10.74 -15.07
N ALA A 16 4.46 -10.35 -13.80
CA ALA A 16 4.95 -9.06 -13.33
C ALA A 16 6.47 -8.94 -13.44
N ALA A 17 7.21 -10.01 -13.14
CA ALA A 17 8.67 -10.05 -13.28
C ALA A 17 9.10 -9.95 -14.75
N LEU A 18 8.45 -10.68 -15.66
CA LEU A 18 8.70 -10.60 -17.11
C LEU A 18 8.43 -9.19 -17.64
N HIS A 19 7.27 -8.62 -17.30
CA HIS A 19 6.94 -7.25 -17.67
C HIS A 19 7.97 -6.24 -17.14
N PHE A 20 8.42 -6.40 -15.90
CA PHE A 20 9.45 -5.54 -15.31
C PHE A 20 10.79 -5.69 -16.03
N ASN A 21 11.25 -6.92 -16.28
CA ASN A 21 12.53 -7.17 -16.94
C ASN A 21 12.57 -6.55 -18.33
N GLU A 22 11.49 -6.65 -19.09
CA GLU A 22 11.39 -6.03 -20.41
C GLU A 22 11.36 -4.49 -20.33
N ASN A 23 10.65 -3.93 -19.34
CA ASN A 23 10.33 -2.49 -19.29
C ASN A 23 11.15 -1.65 -18.31
N ALA A 24 12.07 -2.24 -17.54
CA ALA A 24 12.85 -1.53 -16.51
C ALA A 24 13.78 -0.46 -17.12
N ASN A 25 14.47 -0.82 -18.21
CA ASN A 25 15.52 -0.02 -18.82
C ASN A 25 15.03 0.76 -20.06
N ARG A 26 13.74 1.09 -20.11
CA ARG A 26 13.20 1.88 -21.22
C ARG A 26 13.91 3.23 -21.34
N PRO A 27 14.33 3.62 -22.55
CA PRO A 27 14.98 4.89 -22.78
C PRO A 27 13.99 6.05 -22.60
N GLN A 28 14.55 7.26 -22.51
CA GLN A 28 13.76 8.49 -22.47
C GLN A 28 13.14 8.74 -23.85
N ALA A 29 11.86 9.07 -23.88
CA ALA A 29 11.15 9.39 -25.10
C ALA A 29 11.69 10.69 -25.72
N MET A 30 11.84 10.69 -27.03
CA MET A 30 12.28 11.84 -27.81
C MET A 30 11.10 12.46 -28.56
N THR A 31 11.13 13.76 -28.82
CA THR A 31 10.22 14.41 -29.76
C THR A 31 10.62 14.12 -31.20
N ASN A 32 9.75 14.41 -32.17
CA ASN A 32 10.07 14.31 -33.61
C ASN A 32 11.29 15.16 -34.01
N SER A 33 11.59 16.19 -33.21
CA SER A 33 12.73 17.09 -33.35
C SER A 33 14.02 16.53 -32.74
N GLY A 34 14.00 15.33 -32.16
CA GLY A 34 15.14 14.71 -31.48
C GLY A 34 15.45 15.30 -30.10
N THR A 35 14.50 15.96 -29.44
CA THR A 35 14.69 16.52 -28.09
C THR A 35 14.08 15.62 -27.02
N SER A 36 14.78 15.43 -25.90
CA SER A 36 14.31 14.59 -24.78
C SER A 36 13.04 15.16 -24.15
N ARG A 37 12.05 14.28 -23.91
CA ARG A 37 10.75 14.65 -23.35
C ARG A 37 10.77 14.65 -21.83
N TYR A 38 10.21 15.71 -21.25
CA TYR A 38 10.06 15.89 -19.81
C TYR A 38 8.62 16.19 -19.43
N GLN A 39 8.21 15.75 -18.25
CA GLN A 39 6.92 16.04 -17.64
C GLN A 39 7.14 16.82 -16.35
N ILE A 40 6.39 17.91 -16.19
CA ILE A 40 6.40 18.69 -14.96
C ILE A 40 5.25 18.24 -14.06
N SER A 41 5.56 17.98 -12.80
CA SER A 41 4.59 17.64 -11.75
C SER A 41 4.65 18.67 -10.63
N PHE A 42 3.48 19.00 -10.05
CA PHE A 42 3.35 19.95 -8.93
C PHE A 42 2.80 19.24 -7.69
N PRO A 43 3.66 18.56 -6.90
CA PRO A 43 3.20 17.88 -5.69
C PRO A 43 2.76 18.88 -4.63
N LYS A 44 1.67 18.56 -3.92
CA LYS A 44 1.10 19.41 -2.86
C LYS A 44 2.12 19.79 -1.77
N TYR A 45 3.02 18.88 -1.40
CA TYR A 45 4.01 19.13 -0.35
C TYR A 45 5.06 20.19 -0.73
N LYS A 46 5.24 20.48 -2.03
CA LYS A 46 6.17 21.51 -2.50
C LYS A 46 5.59 22.93 -2.48
N LYS A 47 4.34 23.12 -2.03
CA LYS A 47 3.70 24.44 -1.84
C LYS A 47 3.90 25.42 -3.02
N GLY A 48 3.75 24.94 -4.24
CA GLY A 48 3.95 25.72 -5.48
C GLY A 48 5.24 25.40 -6.23
N GLY A 49 6.18 24.67 -5.63
CA GLY A 49 7.35 24.15 -6.33
C GLY A 49 7.03 22.98 -7.26
N CYS A 50 7.88 22.75 -8.27
CA CYS A 50 7.72 21.70 -9.26
C CYS A 50 8.78 20.58 -9.14
N ILE A 51 8.51 19.48 -9.85
CA ILE A 51 9.44 18.39 -10.10
C ILE A 51 9.41 18.12 -11.60
N VAL A 52 10.57 18.08 -12.22
CA VAL A 52 10.74 17.63 -13.61
C VAL A 52 11.02 16.14 -13.58
N LYS A 53 10.29 15.37 -14.39
CA LYS A 53 10.46 13.92 -14.55
C LYS A 53 10.74 13.62 -16.01
N GLU A 54 11.64 12.70 -16.26
CA GLU A 54 11.86 12.14 -17.60
C GLU A 54 10.62 11.36 -18.03
N VAL A 55 10.17 11.58 -19.28
CA VAL A 55 9.13 10.77 -19.89
C VAL A 55 9.83 9.64 -20.62
N LYS A 56 9.62 8.39 -20.19
CA LYS A 56 10.13 7.20 -20.87
C LYS A 56 9.26 6.85 -22.07
N GLU A 57 9.81 6.08 -23.00
CA GLU A 57 9.05 5.47 -24.10
C GLU A 57 7.96 4.54 -23.56
N ASP A 58 6.97 4.23 -24.40
CA ASP A 58 5.86 3.35 -24.04
C ASP A 58 6.34 1.93 -23.70
N CYS A 59 5.54 1.20 -22.93
CA CYS A 59 5.87 -0.18 -22.57
C CYS A 59 5.80 -1.09 -23.80
N THR A 60 6.68 -2.07 -23.86
CA THR A 60 6.59 -3.18 -24.82
C THR A 60 6.05 -4.43 -24.11
N TYR A 61 5.45 -5.31 -24.91
CA TYR A 61 4.77 -6.52 -24.46
C TYR A 61 5.20 -7.76 -25.25
N LYS A 62 6.44 -7.79 -25.75
CA LYS A 62 6.94 -8.90 -26.58
C LYS A 62 6.91 -10.22 -25.82
N TYR A 63 7.20 -10.19 -24.52
CA TYR A 63 7.07 -11.37 -23.66
C TYR A 63 5.68 -12.03 -23.71
N VAL A 64 4.61 -11.26 -23.97
CA VAL A 64 3.25 -11.80 -24.07
C VAL A 64 3.09 -12.61 -25.35
N GLU A 65 3.61 -12.12 -26.47
CA GLU A 65 3.57 -12.81 -27.75
C GLU A 65 4.33 -14.14 -27.67
N GLU A 66 5.53 -14.12 -27.09
CA GLU A 66 6.34 -15.32 -26.85
C GLU A 66 5.62 -16.33 -25.94
N LEU A 67 4.99 -15.86 -24.87
CA LEU A 67 4.23 -16.72 -23.96
C LEU A 67 3.00 -17.34 -24.63
N ILE A 68 2.29 -16.61 -25.48
CA ILE A 68 1.15 -17.15 -26.23
C ILE A 68 1.61 -18.23 -27.20
N ALA A 69 2.69 -17.99 -27.95
CA ALA A 69 3.24 -18.99 -28.85
C ALA A 69 3.67 -20.28 -28.11
N ALA A 70 4.35 -20.13 -26.97
CA ALA A 70 4.73 -21.28 -26.13
C ALA A 70 3.49 -22.03 -25.59
N LEU A 71 2.45 -21.30 -25.20
CA LEU A 71 1.21 -21.89 -24.72
C LEU A 71 0.52 -22.71 -25.82
N GLU A 72 0.48 -22.21 -27.05
CA GLU A 72 -0.08 -22.92 -28.20
C GLU A 72 0.64 -24.26 -28.47
N GLU A 73 1.95 -24.32 -28.25
CA GLU A 73 2.69 -25.58 -28.34
C GLU A 73 2.37 -26.53 -27.19
N MET A 74 2.34 -26.03 -25.95
CA MET A 74 2.01 -26.85 -24.77
C MET A 74 0.59 -27.43 -24.80
N VAL A 75 -0.35 -26.77 -25.48
CA VAL A 75 -1.72 -27.28 -25.63
C VAL A 75 -1.77 -28.51 -26.54
N LYS A 76 -0.83 -28.67 -27.48
CA LYS A 76 -0.79 -29.83 -28.38
C LYS A 76 -0.48 -31.13 -27.64
N GLU A 77 0.40 -31.07 -26.64
CA GLU A 77 0.80 -32.19 -25.80
C GLU A 77 0.74 -31.79 -24.32
N PRO A 78 -0.44 -31.89 -23.68
CA PRO A 78 -0.61 -31.46 -22.31
C PRO A 78 0.08 -32.43 -21.35
N GLU A 79 1.20 -32.01 -20.77
CA GLU A 79 1.82 -32.76 -19.67
C GLU A 79 1.09 -32.52 -18.33
N PRO A 80 0.84 -33.59 -17.55
CA PRO A 80 0.27 -33.45 -16.21
C PRO A 80 1.29 -32.79 -15.29
N VAL A 81 1.08 -31.51 -15.00
CA VAL A 81 1.96 -30.78 -14.08
C VAL A 81 1.50 -31.01 -12.64
N ASP A 82 2.00 -32.07 -12.02
CA ASP A 82 1.82 -32.24 -10.58
C ASP A 82 2.70 -31.21 -9.85
N ARG A 83 2.08 -30.36 -9.04
CA ARG A 83 2.78 -29.28 -8.34
C ARG A 83 2.42 -29.37 -6.87
N GLU A 84 3.44 -29.56 -6.03
CA GLU A 84 3.28 -29.41 -4.59
C GLU A 84 2.85 -27.98 -4.27
N ILE A 85 1.62 -27.83 -3.74
CA ILE A 85 1.06 -26.55 -3.32
C ILE A 85 1.35 -26.39 -1.83
N PRO A 86 2.17 -25.40 -1.42
CA PRO A 86 2.39 -25.15 -0.02
C PRO A 86 1.08 -24.69 0.67
N PRO A 87 0.90 -25.03 1.95
CA PRO A 87 -0.26 -24.55 2.69
C PRO A 87 -0.26 -23.02 2.77
N PRO A 88 -1.44 -22.38 2.81
CA PRO A 88 -1.52 -20.92 2.87
C PRO A 88 -0.88 -20.41 4.16
N LEU A 89 -0.19 -19.26 4.13
CA LEU A 89 0.46 -18.69 5.32
C LEU A 89 -0.46 -18.60 6.54
N CYS A 90 -1.77 -18.35 6.33
CA CYS A 90 -2.77 -18.26 7.38
C CYS A 90 -3.11 -19.59 8.07
N SER A 91 -2.61 -20.74 7.60
CA SER A 91 -2.81 -22.05 8.25
C SER A 91 -1.91 -22.23 9.46
N GLN A 92 -0.76 -21.55 9.52
CA GLN A 92 0.19 -21.67 10.63
C GLN A 92 -0.27 -20.93 11.90
N PHE A 93 -1.27 -20.05 11.79
CA PHE A 93 -1.76 -19.24 12.91
C PHE A 93 -3.01 -19.86 13.54
N GLN A 94 -3.04 -19.88 14.87
CA GLN A 94 -4.25 -20.22 15.61
C GLN A 94 -5.30 -19.12 15.42
N ARG A 95 -6.53 -19.51 15.07
CA ARG A 95 -7.64 -18.58 14.91
C ARG A 95 -8.46 -18.52 16.20
N PRO A 96 -8.71 -17.33 16.75
CA PRO A 96 -9.56 -17.20 17.92
C PRO A 96 -10.99 -17.58 17.58
N ASP A 97 -11.69 -18.08 18.59
CA ASP A 97 -13.08 -18.46 18.46
C ASP A 97 -13.99 -17.25 18.20
N LYS A 98 -15.15 -17.46 17.57
CA LYS A 98 -16.00 -16.34 17.11
C LYS A 98 -16.38 -15.39 18.25
N LEU A 99 -16.73 -15.93 19.41
CA LEU A 99 -17.12 -15.14 20.59
C LEU A 99 -15.96 -14.28 21.09
N ASN A 100 -14.77 -14.88 21.20
CA ASN A 100 -13.56 -14.19 21.65
C ASN A 100 -13.16 -13.09 20.65
N ALA A 101 -13.25 -13.36 19.34
CA ALA A 101 -12.98 -12.37 18.30
C ALA A 101 -13.93 -11.18 18.37
N VAL A 102 -15.24 -11.42 18.60
CA VAL A 102 -16.24 -10.35 18.75
C VAL A 102 -16.02 -9.54 20.03
N GLN A 103 -15.69 -10.18 21.15
CA GLN A 103 -15.38 -9.49 22.40
C GLN A 103 -14.13 -8.61 22.27
N ALA A 104 -13.04 -9.13 21.68
CA ALA A 104 -11.82 -8.38 21.42
C ALA A 104 -12.05 -7.18 20.48
N HIS A 105 -12.92 -7.35 19.47
CA HIS A 105 -13.33 -6.24 18.61
C HIS A 105 -14.05 -5.16 19.44
N LYS A 106 -15.09 -5.53 20.20
CA LYS A 106 -15.85 -4.58 21.03
C LYS A 106 -14.98 -3.84 22.05
N SER A 107 -14.06 -4.54 22.73
CA SER A 107 -13.17 -3.91 23.73
C SER A 107 -12.21 -2.90 23.10
N ARG A 108 -11.62 -3.22 21.94
CA ARG A 108 -10.75 -2.29 21.19
C ARG A 108 -11.45 -0.97 20.85
N PHE A 109 -12.71 -1.05 20.42
CA PHE A 109 -13.49 0.13 20.05
C PHE A 109 -14.09 0.86 21.26
N ALA A 110 -14.39 0.16 22.36
CA ALA A 110 -14.81 0.76 23.62
C ALA A 110 -13.73 1.67 24.23
N ARG A 111 -12.45 1.31 24.08
CA ARG A 111 -11.31 2.12 24.59
C ARG A 111 -11.25 3.52 23.96
N LYS A 112 -11.63 3.65 22.68
CA LYS A 112 -11.68 4.95 21.99
C LYS A 112 -12.83 5.85 22.46
N VAL A 113 -13.89 5.27 23.03
CA VAL A 113 -15.02 6.04 23.57
C VAL A 113 -14.69 6.63 24.95
N GLN A 114 -13.81 5.99 25.73
CA GLN A 114 -13.38 6.51 27.03
C GLN A 114 -12.32 7.61 26.92
N GLU A 115 -11.47 7.59 25.89
CA GLU A 115 -10.48 8.67 25.65
C GLU A 115 -11.12 9.97 25.10
N THR A 116 -12.36 9.94 24.63
CA THR A 116 -13.11 11.12 24.19
C THR A 116 -14.18 11.58 25.18
N CYS A 117 -14.13 11.12 26.44
CA CYS A 117 -15.06 11.64 27.45
C CYS A 117 -14.83 13.15 27.58
N VAL A 118 -15.82 13.93 27.14
CA VAL A 118 -15.82 15.40 27.13
C VAL A 118 -15.47 15.94 28.52
N VAL A 119 -15.81 15.18 29.56
CA VAL A 119 -15.47 15.41 30.96
C VAL A 119 -13.96 15.49 31.17
N THR A 120 -13.15 14.57 30.62
CA THR A 120 -11.69 14.59 30.81
C THR A 120 -11.03 15.77 30.09
N ILE A 121 -11.57 16.18 28.93
CA ILE A 121 -11.09 17.36 28.19
C ILE A 121 -11.46 18.66 28.94
N LEU A 122 -12.69 18.74 29.46
CA LEU A 122 -13.16 19.89 30.24
C LEU A 122 -12.43 20.02 31.58
N VAL A 123 -12.23 18.91 32.31
CA VAL A 123 -11.44 18.89 33.55
C VAL A 123 -10.00 19.33 33.30
N ARG A 124 -9.36 18.84 32.23
CA ARG A 124 -8.00 19.30 31.86
C ARG A 124 -7.96 20.77 31.43
N LYS A 125 -9.00 21.27 30.75
CA LYS A 125 -9.13 22.70 30.43
C LYS A 125 -9.32 23.55 31.69
N PHE A 126 -10.16 23.12 32.63
CA PHE A 126 -10.44 23.83 33.87
C PHE A 126 -9.20 23.89 34.77
N GLN A 127 -8.51 22.76 34.97
CA GLN A 127 -7.24 22.71 35.71
C GLN A 127 -6.15 23.59 35.08
N ARG A 128 -6.11 23.70 33.74
CA ARG A 128 -5.19 24.62 33.05
C ARG A 128 -5.53 26.09 33.29
N ILE A 129 -6.82 26.44 33.34
CA ILE A 129 -7.29 27.81 33.63
C ILE A 129 -6.96 28.18 35.09
N GLU A 130 -7.24 27.30 36.04
CA GLU A 130 -6.91 27.54 37.46
C GLU A 130 -5.39 27.68 37.68
N TYR A 131 -4.59 26.84 37.05
CA TYR A 131 -3.12 26.95 37.11
C TYR A 131 -2.62 28.27 36.49
N ALA A 132 -3.19 28.70 35.37
CA ALA A 132 -2.85 29.99 34.75
C ALA A 132 -3.26 31.18 35.63
N ALA A 133 -4.43 31.12 36.28
CA ALA A 133 -4.90 32.16 37.20
C ALA A 133 -4.04 32.24 38.48
N SER A 134 -3.66 31.10 39.05
CA SER A 134 -2.74 31.03 40.20
C SER A 134 -1.37 31.63 39.87
N LYS A 135 -0.84 31.34 38.67
CA LYS A 135 0.46 31.87 38.22
C LYS A 135 0.40 33.36 37.88
N ALA A 136 -0.71 33.86 37.36
CA ALA A 136 -0.92 35.29 37.12
C ALA A 136 -0.95 36.10 38.43
N ASN A 137 -1.58 35.57 39.49
CA ASN A 137 -1.61 36.22 40.81
C ASN A 137 -0.23 36.25 41.50
N GLN A 138 0.64 35.27 41.22
CA GLN A 138 2.03 35.27 41.72
C GLN A 138 2.95 36.27 41.02
N ILE A 139 2.55 36.81 39.85
CA ILE A 139 3.38 37.75 39.07
C ILE A 139 3.05 39.22 39.37
N SER A 140 2.03 39.52 40.20
CA SER A 140 1.60 40.90 40.51
C SER A 140 2.40 41.64 41.60
N TRP A 141 3.55 41.09 42.03
CA TRP A 141 4.47 41.73 42.98
C TRP A 141 5.91 41.72 42.48
N ILE A 142 6.15 42.38 41.34
CA ILE A 142 7.41 43.04 40.95
C ILE A 142 6.99 44.28 40.15
#